data_AF-A0A0F9LSN8-F1
#
_entry.id   AF-A0A0F9LSN8-F1
#
_cell.length_a   1.000
_cell.length_b   1.000
_cell.length_c   1.000
_cell.angle_alpha   90.00
_cell.angle_beta   90.00
_cell.angle_gamma   90.00
#
_symmetry.space_group_name_H-M   'P 1'
#
loop_
_entity.id
_entity.type
_entity.pdbx_description
1 polymer ?
#
loop_
_entity_poly.entity_id
_entity_poly.type
_entity_poly.pdbx_seq_one_letter_code
_entity_poly.pdbx_strand_id
1 'polypeptide(L)'
;MSEEDQKRAKEQAKAQLESIAAMVKRFEHCQSCDGEDCELTDEEIYAGVNLSYKEGDEATEEERQEYHDEEAARQAIAEDPLSVEVRQGWHTPGEDEAPTEYTILLCTGGPACRIIGDLDEHQQPDTAKLEYQDWFTPWIPYGDTSIDEDTALLNYAREFYFSS
;
A
#
# COMPACT_ATOMS: atom_id res chain seq x y z
N MET A 1 2.45 26.67 9.42
CA MET A 1 2.95 25.45 8.74
C MET A 1 4.20 25.86 8.01
N SER A 2 5.35 25.32 8.40
CA SER A 2 6.59 25.58 7.68
C SER A 2 6.61 24.74 6.41
N GLU A 3 7.43 25.15 5.44
CA GLU A 3 7.75 24.32 4.26
C GLU A 3 8.38 22.97 4.68
N GLU A 4 9.02 22.94 5.86
CA GLU A 4 9.65 21.74 6.43
C GLU A 4 8.62 20.70 6.87
N ASP A 5 7.48 21.11 7.45
CA ASP A 5 6.40 20.18 7.86
C ASP A 5 5.81 19.48 6.62
N GLN A 6 5.52 20.23 5.56
CA GLN A 6 5.02 19.66 4.31
C GLN A 6 6.03 18.71 3.67
N LYS A 7 7.32 19.07 3.71
CA LYS A 7 8.39 18.23 3.19
C LYS A 7 8.47 16.90 3.95
N ARG A 8 8.44 16.92 5.29
CA ARG A 8 8.46 15.71 6.12
C ARG A 8 7.25 14.81 5.84
N ALA A 9 6.04 15.39 5.73
CA ALA A 9 4.84 14.61 5.42
C ALA A 9 4.89 13.99 4.02
N LYS A 10 5.44 14.71 3.04
CA LYS A 10 5.67 14.18 1.70
C LYS A 10 6.74 13.06 1.69
N GLU A 11 7.82 13.21 2.46
CA GLU A 11 8.85 12.17 2.60
C GLU A 11 8.28 10.90 3.27
N GLN A 12 7.41 11.04 4.29
CA GLN A 12 6.71 9.91 4.88
C GLN A 12 5.82 9.20 3.84
N ALA A 13 5.07 9.96 3.04
CA ALA A 13 4.22 9.40 1.99
C ALA A 13 5.05 8.60 0.97
N LYS A 14 6.21 9.12 0.58
CA LYS A 14 7.14 8.41 -0.31
C LYS A 14 7.61 7.08 0.29
N ALA A 15 7.99 7.07 1.56
CA ALA A 15 8.42 5.84 2.23
C ALA A 15 7.29 4.80 2.32
N GLN A 16 6.06 5.24 2.57
CA GLN A 16 4.88 4.36 2.55
C GLN A 16 4.62 3.79 1.15
N LEU A 17 4.73 4.63 0.11
CA LEU A 17 4.59 4.20 -1.28
C LEU A 17 5.63 3.15 -1.67
N GLU A 18 6.90 3.38 -1.33
CA GLU A 18 7.99 2.44 -1.61
C GLU A 18 7.79 1.10 -0.88
N SER A 19 7.33 1.14 0.38
CA SER A 19 6.98 -0.06 1.14
C SER A 19 5.83 -0.85 0.50
N ILE A 20 4.75 -0.16 0.11
CA ILE A 20 3.60 -0.79 -0.55
C ILE A 20 4.00 -1.42 -1.88
N ALA A 21 4.78 -0.70 -2.70
CA ALA A 21 5.26 -1.21 -3.97
C ALA A 21 6.11 -2.49 -3.78
N ALA A 22 6.96 -2.53 -2.75
CA ALA A 22 7.75 -3.71 -2.43
C ALA A 22 6.88 -4.90 -1.97
N MET A 23 5.89 -4.67 -1.11
CA MET A 23 4.97 -5.73 -0.65
C MET A 23 4.14 -6.31 -1.79
N VAL A 24 3.55 -5.46 -2.64
CA VAL A 24 2.76 -5.90 -3.80
C VAL A 24 3.64 -6.67 -4.78
N LYS A 25 4.83 -6.15 -5.08
CA LYS A 25 5.79 -6.84 -5.96
C LYS A 25 6.16 -8.21 -5.42
N ARG A 26 6.42 -8.35 -4.11
CA ARG A 26 6.68 -9.65 -3.47
C ARG A 26 5.49 -10.58 -3.65
N PHE A 27 4.27 -10.12 -3.34
CA PHE A 27 3.08 -10.94 -3.43
C PHE A 27 2.80 -11.43 -4.87
N GLU A 28 2.87 -10.55 -5.87
CA GLU A 28 2.70 -10.90 -7.28
C GLU A 28 3.81 -11.85 -7.78
N HIS A 29 5.04 -11.65 -7.30
CA HIS A 29 6.14 -12.55 -7.59
C HIS A 29 5.88 -13.95 -7.02
N CYS A 30 5.45 -14.08 -5.75
CA CYS A 30 5.12 -15.36 -5.16
C CYS A 30 4.03 -16.13 -5.92
N GLN A 31 3.05 -15.42 -6.50
CA GLN A 31 1.98 -16.04 -7.29
C GLN A 31 2.45 -16.59 -8.65
N SER A 32 3.55 -16.09 -9.19
CA SER A 32 4.01 -16.38 -10.55
C SER A 32 5.35 -17.11 -10.62
N CYS A 33 6.13 -17.07 -9.54
CA CYS A 33 7.41 -17.74 -9.45
C CYS A 33 7.23 -19.23 -9.17
N ASP A 34 7.88 -20.07 -9.96
CA ASP A 34 7.95 -21.53 -9.80
C ASP A 34 9.18 -21.99 -9.01
N GLY A 35 9.98 -21.04 -8.51
CA GLY A 35 11.17 -21.27 -7.67
C GLY A 35 12.41 -21.72 -8.44
N GLU A 36 12.28 -22.12 -9.71
CA GLU A 36 13.40 -22.44 -10.59
C GLU A 36 13.84 -21.14 -11.29
N ASP A 37 15.12 -20.79 -11.23
CA ASP A 37 15.68 -19.59 -11.87
C ASP A 37 15.08 -18.24 -11.41
N CYS A 38 14.80 -18.08 -10.11
CA CYS A 38 14.43 -16.80 -9.53
C CYS A 38 15.57 -15.75 -9.67
N GLU A 39 15.36 -14.74 -10.51
CA GLU A 39 16.35 -13.68 -10.82
C GLU A 39 16.31 -12.47 -9.85
N LEU A 40 15.69 -12.62 -8.68
CA LEU A 40 15.60 -11.52 -7.71
C LEU A 40 16.99 -11.13 -7.19
N THR A 41 17.23 -9.82 -7.19
CA THR A 41 18.39 -9.22 -6.54
C THR A 41 18.24 -9.26 -5.01
N ASP A 42 19.38 -9.22 -4.30
CA ASP A 42 19.38 -9.15 -2.83
C ASP A 42 18.64 -7.90 -2.32
N GLU A 43 18.73 -6.79 -3.05
CA GLU A 43 17.99 -5.55 -2.74
C GLU A 43 16.46 -5.76 -2.81
N GLU A 44 15.96 -6.46 -3.84
CA GLU A 44 14.54 -6.76 -3.97
C GLU A 44 14.05 -7.71 -2.87
N ILE A 45 14.87 -8.68 -2.49
CA ILE A 45 14.56 -9.60 -1.40
C ILE A 45 14.40 -8.81 -0.10
N TYR A 46 15.39 -8.01 0.26
CA TYR A 46 15.38 -7.19 1.47
C TYR A 46 14.17 -6.25 1.51
N ALA A 47 13.89 -5.58 0.39
CA ALA A 47 12.73 -4.70 0.29
C ALA A 47 11.41 -5.45 0.53
N GLY A 48 11.22 -6.64 -0.09
CA GLY A 48 10.00 -7.42 0.06
C GLY A 48 9.78 -8.03 1.45
N VAL A 49 10.86 -8.28 2.20
CA VAL A 49 10.79 -8.75 3.59
C VAL A 49 10.94 -7.62 4.62
N ASN A 50 10.83 -6.36 4.18
CA ASN A 50 10.91 -5.15 5.01
C ASN A 50 12.22 -5.04 5.83
N LEU A 51 13.35 -5.38 5.21
CA LEU A 51 14.69 -5.23 5.75
C LEU A 51 15.46 -4.11 5.04
N SER A 52 16.36 -3.46 5.76
CA SER A 52 17.21 -2.41 5.20
C SER A 52 18.39 -3.01 4.43
N TYR A 53 18.51 -2.71 3.15
CA TYR A 53 19.65 -3.11 2.31
C TYR A 53 20.80 -2.09 2.37
N LYS A 54 22.04 -2.57 2.32
CA LYS A 54 23.25 -1.79 2.06
C LYS A 54 24.04 -2.42 0.92
N GLU A 55 24.77 -1.61 0.17
CA GLU A 55 25.61 -2.08 -0.92
C GLU A 55 26.58 -3.18 -0.46
N GLY A 56 26.43 -4.36 -1.06
CA GLY A 56 27.23 -5.55 -0.74
C GLY A 56 26.62 -6.48 0.31
N ASP A 57 25.43 -6.18 0.83
CA ASP A 57 24.65 -7.15 1.61
C ASP A 57 24.18 -8.30 0.70
N GLU A 58 24.22 -9.53 1.22
CA GLU A 58 23.77 -10.73 0.53
C GLU A 58 22.57 -11.32 1.29
N ALA A 59 21.49 -11.66 0.58
CA ALA A 59 20.35 -12.31 1.17
C ALA A 59 20.69 -13.76 1.54
N THR A 60 20.46 -14.06 2.80
CA THR A 60 20.55 -15.40 3.36
C THR A 60 19.49 -16.30 2.73
N GLU A 61 19.71 -17.62 2.83
CA GLU A 61 18.73 -18.61 2.41
C GLU A 61 17.40 -18.45 3.15
N GLU A 62 17.44 -18.07 4.43
CA GLU A 62 16.24 -17.83 5.24
C GLU A 62 15.44 -16.62 4.71
N GLU A 63 16.10 -15.52 4.37
CA GLU A 63 15.46 -14.32 3.80
C GLU A 63 14.87 -14.59 2.40
N ARG A 64 15.56 -15.42 1.60
CA ARG A 64 15.05 -15.87 0.30
C ARG A 64 13.80 -16.74 0.46
N GLN A 65 13.83 -17.71 1.38
CA GLN A 65 12.66 -18.54 1.67
C GLN A 65 11.49 -17.73 2.20
N GLU A 66 11.75 -16.80 3.12
CA GLU A 66 10.74 -15.87 3.64
C GLU A 66 10.14 -15.04 2.51
N TYR A 67 10.95 -14.46 1.63
CA TYR A 67 10.45 -13.70 0.49
C TYR A 67 9.44 -14.51 -0.34
N HIS A 68 9.77 -15.78 -0.63
CA HIS A 68 8.96 -16.70 -1.42
C HIS A 68 7.77 -17.32 -0.67
N ASP A 69 7.56 -16.99 0.61
CA ASP A 69 6.35 -17.38 1.33
C ASP A 69 5.18 -16.47 0.95
N GLU A 70 4.27 -17.01 0.12
CA GLU A 70 3.05 -16.32 -0.33
C GLU A 70 2.10 -15.97 0.83
N GLU A 71 2.00 -16.84 1.84
CA GLU A 71 1.13 -16.60 2.99
C GLU A 71 1.68 -15.45 3.83
N ALA A 72 2.99 -15.44 4.07
CA ALA A 72 3.67 -14.35 4.76
C ALA A 72 3.58 -13.03 3.97
N ALA A 73 3.73 -13.08 2.64
CA ALA A 73 3.57 -11.91 1.77
C ALA A 73 2.15 -11.31 1.87
N ARG A 74 1.12 -12.16 1.82
CA ARG A 74 -0.28 -11.73 1.99
C ARG A 74 -0.53 -11.18 3.39
N GLN A 75 0.00 -11.84 4.41
CA GLN A 75 -0.14 -11.39 5.80
C GLN A 75 0.50 -10.02 6.03
N ALA A 76 1.68 -9.77 5.44
CA ALA A 76 2.33 -8.46 5.52
C ALA A 76 1.43 -7.34 4.98
N ILE A 77 0.76 -7.56 3.85
CA ILE A 77 -0.22 -6.59 3.29
C ILE A 77 -1.42 -6.42 4.23
N ALA A 78 -1.99 -7.52 4.73
CA ALA A 78 -3.19 -7.50 5.55
C ALA A 78 -2.98 -6.80 6.91
N GLU A 79 -1.76 -6.85 7.46
CA GLU A 79 -1.41 -6.25 8.76
C GLU A 79 -0.82 -4.83 8.65
N ASP A 80 -0.47 -4.37 7.45
CA ASP A 80 0.11 -3.05 7.21
C ASP A 80 -0.80 -1.86 7.59
N PRO A 81 -2.10 -1.82 7.26
CA PRO A 81 -2.92 -0.64 7.52
C PRO A 81 -3.37 -0.53 8.98
N LEU A 82 -3.46 0.70 9.47
CA LEU A 82 -4.05 1.03 10.78
C LEU A 82 -5.58 0.95 10.79
N SER A 83 -6.22 1.27 9.66
CA SER A 83 -7.67 1.10 9.49
C SER A 83 -8.05 0.99 8.02
N VAL A 84 -9.12 0.25 7.77
CA VAL A 84 -9.80 0.16 6.47
C VAL A 84 -11.25 0.54 6.69
N GLU A 85 -11.72 1.57 5.99
CA GLU A 85 -13.07 2.11 6.17
C GLU A 85 -13.73 2.34 4.81
N VAL A 86 -15.05 2.21 4.78
CA VAL A 86 -15.88 2.46 3.60
C VAL A 86 -16.90 3.53 3.90
N ARG A 87 -17.30 4.28 2.87
CA ARG A 87 -18.42 5.22 2.98
C ARG A 87 -19.39 5.06 1.81
N GLN A 88 -20.65 5.27 2.14
CA GLN A 88 -21.72 5.37 1.16
C GLN A 88 -21.92 6.82 0.73
N GLY A 89 -22.36 7.00 -0.51
CA GLY A 89 -22.86 8.28 -0.98
C GLY A 89 -24.18 8.68 -0.34
N TRP A 90 -24.72 9.80 -0.81
CA TRP A 90 -26.06 10.23 -0.47
C TRP A 90 -27.10 9.21 -0.96
N HIS A 91 -27.93 8.70 -0.06
CA HIS A 91 -28.98 7.72 -0.36
C HIS A 91 -30.32 8.09 0.26
N THR A 92 -31.40 7.47 -0.20
CA THR A 92 -32.73 7.67 0.38
C THR A 92 -32.83 6.94 1.72
N PRO A 93 -33.43 7.55 2.77
CA PRO A 93 -33.65 6.84 4.02
C PRO A 93 -34.46 5.55 3.85
N GLY A 94 -33.90 4.43 4.30
CA GLY A 94 -34.53 3.11 4.21
C GLY A 94 -34.12 2.28 2.99
N GLU A 95 -33.25 2.80 2.13
CA GLU A 95 -32.58 2.04 1.08
C GLU A 95 -31.20 1.59 1.57
N ASP A 96 -30.88 0.31 1.39
CA ASP A 96 -29.54 -0.23 1.60
C ASP A 96 -28.74 -0.03 0.32
N GLU A 97 -27.80 0.90 0.34
CA GLU A 97 -26.89 1.19 -0.79
C GLU A 97 -25.49 0.65 -0.51
N ALA A 98 -24.81 0.16 -1.55
CA ALA A 98 -23.43 -0.31 -1.42
C ALA A 98 -22.48 0.88 -1.17
N PRO A 99 -21.35 0.68 -0.46
CA PRO A 99 -20.34 1.71 -0.36
C PRO A 99 -19.76 2.06 -1.73
N THR A 100 -19.44 3.35 -1.93
CA THR A 100 -18.93 3.86 -3.21
C THR A 100 -17.48 4.30 -3.13
N GLU A 101 -16.96 4.50 -1.92
CA GLU A 101 -15.60 4.99 -1.68
C GLU A 101 -14.99 4.29 -0.47
N TYR A 102 -13.67 4.16 -0.47
CA TYR A 102 -12.91 3.57 0.62
C TYR A 102 -11.76 4.47 1.07
N THR A 103 -11.27 4.22 2.28
CA THR A 103 -10.02 4.79 2.80
C THR A 103 -9.23 3.72 3.55
N ILE A 104 -7.92 3.69 3.32
CA ILE A 104 -6.96 2.86 4.04
C ILE A 104 -5.97 3.78 4.73
N LEU A 105 -5.95 3.79 6.06
CA LEU A 105 -5.05 4.62 6.86
C LEU A 105 -3.75 3.87 7.12
N LEU A 106 -2.61 4.41 6.67
CA LEU A 106 -1.31 3.74 6.75
C LEU A 106 -0.50 4.20 7.96
N CYS A 107 -0.51 5.50 8.25
CA CYS A 107 0.15 6.05 9.42
C CYS A 107 -0.57 7.29 9.94
N THR A 108 -0.34 7.62 11.21
CA THR A 108 -0.93 8.79 11.89
C THR A 108 0.11 9.56 12.70
N GLY A 109 -0.27 10.73 13.21
CA GLY A 109 0.58 11.49 14.14
C GLY A 109 1.45 12.57 13.50
N GLY A 110 1.09 13.05 12.31
CA GLY A 110 1.72 14.18 11.61
C GLY A 110 3.24 14.01 11.48
N PRO A 111 3.65 13.10 10.60
CA PRO A 111 2.96 12.82 9.33
C PRO A 111 1.88 11.71 9.38
N ALA A 112 0.80 11.91 8.63
CA ALA A 112 -0.23 10.92 8.38
C ALA A 112 -0.34 10.62 6.88
N CYS A 113 -0.58 9.35 6.54
CA CYS A 113 -0.69 8.87 5.16
C CYS A 113 -1.90 7.95 5.03
N ARG A 114 -2.63 8.07 3.91
CA ARG A 114 -3.77 7.22 3.59
C ARG A 114 -3.88 6.97 2.10
N ILE A 115 -4.53 5.88 1.72
CA ILE A 115 -5.01 5.64 0.35
C ILE A 115 -6.50 5.92 0.34
N ILE A 116 -6.98 6.66 -0.65
CA ILE A 116 -8.41 6.82 -0.93
C ILE A 116 -8.72 6.31 -2.33
N GLY A 117 -9.94 5.86 -2.55
CA GLY A 117 -10.36 5.39 -3.85
C GLY A 117 -11.86 5.14 -3.96
N ASP A 118 -12.29 4.92 -5.19
CA ASP A 118 -13.66 4.60 -5.54
C ASP A 118 -13.82 3.07 -5.67
N LEU A 119 -15.00 2.58 -5.33
CA LEU A 119 -15.41 1.19 -5.54
C LEU A 119 -16.28 1.07 -6.80
N ASP A 120 -16.09 0.01 -7.57
CA ASP A 120 -16.94 -0.33 -8.72
C ASP A 120 -18.28 -0.98 -8.31
N GLU A 121 -19.10 -1.34 -9.31
CA GLU A 121 -20.39 -2.01 -9.08
C GLU A 121 -20.28 -3.41 -8.42
N HIS A 122 -19.07 -3.97 -8.39
CA HIS A 122 -18.73 -5.25 -7.74
C HIS A 122 -18.05 -5.07 -6.38
N GLN A 123 -18.06 -3.85 -5.83
CA GLN A 123 -17.41 -3.48 -4.56
C GLN A 123 -15.90 -3.77 -4.57
N GLN A 124 -15.27 -3.67 -5.74
CA GLN A 124 -13.83 -3.76 -5.92
C GLN A 124 -13.21 -2.37 -6.08
N PRO A 125 -12.00 -2.13 -5.56
CA PRO A 125 -11.27 -0.89 -5.85
C PRO A 125 -11.08 -0.68 -7.36
N ASP A 126 -11.56 0.47 -7.85
CA ASP A 126 -11.40 0.94 -9.24
C ASP A 126 -10.31 2.01 -9.34
N THR A 127 -10.17 2.84 -8.30
CA THR A 127 -9.15 3.89 -8.22
C THR A 127 -8.40 3.79 -6.90
N ALA A 128 -7.14 4.25 -6.87
CA ALA A 128 -6.35 4.37 -5.65
C ALA A 128 -5.45 5.61 -5.73
N LYS A 129 -5.46 6.44 -4.69
CA LYS A 129 -4.63 7.66 -4.60
C LYS A 129 -4.04 7.76 -3.21
N LEU A 130 -2.72 7.94 -3.15
CA LEU A 130 -2.04 8.24 -1.91
C LEU A 130 -2.24 9.71 -1.54
N GLU A 131 -2.63 9.96 -0.30
CA GLU A 131 -2.71 11.28 0.29
C GLU A 131 -1.90 11.34 1.57
N TYR A 132 -1.39 12.53 1.87
CA TYR A 132 -0.65 12.80 3.09
C TYR A 132 -1.09 14.09 3.75
N GLN A 133 -0.82 14.19 5.04
CA GLN A 133 -1.23 15.29 5.90
C GLN A 133 -0.21 15.48 7.02
N ASP A 134 -0.08 16.73 7.49
CA ASP A 134 0.54 17.02 8.78
C ASP A 134 -0.48 17.69 9.73
N TRP A 135 -0.13 17.88 10.99
CA TRP A 135 -1.00 18.47 12.00
C TRP A 135 -1.66 19.76 11.50
N PHE A 136 -2.99 19.79 11.55
CA PHE A 136 -3.83 20.93 11.17
C PHE A 136 -3.76 21.34 9.69
N THR A 137 -3.24 20.49 8.80
CA THR A 137 -3.27 20.72 7.35
C THR A 137 -4.43 19.96 6.72
N PRO A 138 -4.93 20.34 5.55
CA PRO A 138 -5.74 19.43 4.73
C PRO A 138 -4.91 18.23 4.29
N TRP A 139 -5.61 17.16 3.86
CA TRP A 139 -5.00 16.08 3.08
C TRP A 139 -4.59 16.61 1.70
N ILE A 140 -3.42 16.18 1.23
CA ILE A 140 -2.84 16.59 -0.05
C ILE A 140 -2.55 15.32 -0.86
N PRO A 141 -2.99 15.24 -2.13
CA PRO A 141 -2.61 14.16 -3.02
C PRO A 141 -1.10 14.09 -3.22
N TYR A 142 -0.53 12.90 -3.14
CA TYR A 142 0.84 12.64 -3.53
C TYR A 142 0.91 12.54 -5.05
N GLY A 143 1.41 13.60 -5.71
CA GLY A 143 1.38 13.73 -7.17
C GLY A 143 2.61 13.21 -7.92
N ASP A 144 3.59 12.63 -7.21
CA ASP A 144 4.86 12.19 -7.79
C ASP A 144 4.89 10.66 -8.00
N THR A 145 3.77 10.05 -8.38
CA THR A 145 3.69 8.62 -8.70
C THR A 145 3.98 8.33 -10.17
N SER A 146 4.62 7.20 -10.41
CA SER A 146 4.73 6.53 -11.70
C SER A 146 3.53 5.61 -11.96
N ILE A 147 3.39 5.13 -13.21
CA ILE A 147 2.31 4.20 -13.59
C ILE A 147 2.37 2.90 -12.78
N ASP A 148 3.58 2.39 -12.53
CA ASP A 148 3.78 1.15 -11.77
C ASP A 148 3.41 1.35 -10.29
N GLU A 149 3.73 2.52 -9.71
CA GLU A 149 3.33 2.88 -8.35
C GLU A 149 1.82 3.07 -8.21
N ASP A 150 1.15 3.71 -9.17
CA ASP A 150 -0.31 3.83 -9.21
C ASP A 150 -0.96 2.44 -9.28
N THR A 151 -0.38 1.53 -10.08
CA THR A 151 -0.84 0.14 -10.20
C THR A 151 -0.65 -0.61 -8.90
N ALA A 152 0.51 -0.43 -8.23
CA ALA A 152 0.79 -1.04 -6.94
C ALA A 152 -0.18 -0.58 -5.85
N LEU A 153 -0.51 0.72 -5.78
CA LEU A 153 -1.50 1.24 -4.83
C LEU A 153 -2.88 0.60 -5.05
N LEU A 154 -3.29 0.42 -6.31
CA LEU A 154 -4.56 -0.20 -6.64
C LEU A 154 -4.57 -1.70 -6.30
N ASN A 155 -3.50 -2.42 -6.62
CA ASN A 155 -3.38 -3.85 -6.30
C ASN A 155 -3.30 -4.08 -4.79
N TYR A 156 -2.56 -3.24 -4.06
CA TYR A 156 -2.58 -3.24 -2.59
C TYR A 156 -3.99 -3.06 -2.04
N ALA A 157 -4.75 -2.09 -2.56
CA ALA A 157 -6.12 -1.87 -2.10
C ALA A 157 -7.03 -3.08 -2.37
N ARG A 158 -6.83 -3.81 -3.47
CA ARG A 158 -7.64 -4.99 -3.85
C ARG A 158 -7.46 -6.19 -2.92
N GLU A 159 -6.40 -6.22 -2.11
CA GLU A 159 -6.21 -7.27 -1.11
C GLU A 159 -7.17 -7.14 0.09
N PHE A 160 -7.92 -6.04 0.20
CA PHE A 160 -8.90 -5.81 1.25
C PHE A 160 -10.33 -6.06 0.76
N TYR A 161 -11.17 -6.56 1.67
CA TYR A 161 -12.58 -6.79 1.42
C TYR A 161 -13.42 -5.59 1.86
N PHE A 162 -14.16 -4.99 0.92
CA PHE A 162 -14.97 -3.77 1.15
C PHE A 162 -16.48 -4.01 1.13
N SER A 163 -16.91 -5.25 0.94
CA SER A 163 -18.31 -5.64 1.01
C SER A 163 -18.74 -5.84 2.47
N SER A 164 -20.01 -5.51 2.76
CA SER A 164 -20.68 -5.77 4.05
C SER A 164 -21.38 -7.11 4.09
#